data_AF-A0A4Y9YR52-F1
#
_entry.id   AF-A0A4Y9YR52-F1
#
_cell.length_a   1.000
_cell.length_b   1.000
_cell.length_c   1.000
_cell.angle_alpha   90.00
_cell.angle_beta   90.00
_cell.angle_gamma   90.00
#
_symmetry.space_group_name_H-M   'P 1'
#
loop_
_entity.id
_entity.type
_entity.pdbx_description
1 polymer ?
#
loop_
_entity_poly.entity_id
_entity_poly.type
_entity_poly.pdbx_seq_one_letter_code
_entity_poly.pdbx_strand_id
1 'polypeptide(L)'
;MASAQMLACVSQRLALNLDTILVSAEQLASMRQVQDHMRLCFFNKVSREESALEAMSQSGSEPLLAEAAYYAVHRCAVNLVTVLKTILADIPVVAVNGGQLLTCLLLTLARDATVGEPDAHGRPAPGPGGRSGRIMDAGDFFRTMFTFMRASRVGLIASHTEVGSSIDQERLLADFERDFSDCQMYFNHFVSVPQRVLRMSYLHALLARGAAACCSQLDSPIDAVLTMVEGGRAEKGRVNLILSKAVLSRDGLPAEDTFSAMDPYTLGIWDSDYVPQKPLIRIAFAFDVPRALSGFHIARRENVDGQQRSYASYDIRIAGLSPDTTGVVNADTEQEAKDILLMSRTLKTRFNPDPYRGNRVPVQMYSFSMRPGADTYYEHWHRWTKGVR
;
A
#
# COMPACT_ATOMS: atom_id res chain seq x y z
N MET A 1 10.31 11.44 20.08
CA MET A 1 9.06 11.92 19.43
C MET A 1 7.90 11.45 20.29
N ALA A 2 6.90 12.29 20.57
CA ALA A 2 5.75 11.90 21.40
C ALA A 2 4.82 10.92 20.66
N SER A 3 4.06 10.09 21.38
CA SER A 3 3.16 9.08 20.77
C SER A 3 2.17 9.67 19.77
N ALA A 4 1.61 10.85 20.05
CA ALA A 4 0.71 11.54 19.13
C ALA A 4 1.40 11.96 17.82
N GLN A 5 2.66 12.41 17.88
CA GLN A 5 3.41 12.77 16.67
C GLN A 5 3.78 11.54 15.84
N MET A 6 4.09 10.41 16.51
CA MET A 6 4.33 9.14 15.83
C MET A 6 3.07 8.63 15.13
N LEU A 7 1.92 8.69 15.80
CA LEU A 7 0.63 8.39 15.19
C LEU A 7 0.35 9.27 13.98
N ALA A 8 0.64 10.56 14.04
CA ALA A 8 0.47 11.47 12.91
C ALA A 8 1.32 11.04 11.71
N CYS A 9 2.59 10.74 11.94
CA CYS A 9 3.51 10.31 10.88
C CYS A 9 3.04 8.99 10.23
N VAL A 10 2.71 7.98 11.03
CA VAL A 10 2.26 6.68 10.52
C VAL A 10 0.92 6.80 9.81
N SER A 11 -0.04 7.53 10.40
CA SER A 11 -1.37 7.69 9.83
C SER A 11 -1.38 8.49 8.53
N GLN A 12 -0.45 9.44 8.38
CA GLN A 12 -0.26 10.18 7.13
C GLN A 12 0.25 9.26 6.01
N ARG A 13 1.13 8.31 6.34
CA ARG A 13 1.81 7.46 5.35
C ARG A 13 1.05 6.20 4.98
N LEU A 14 0.33 5.58 5.91
CA LEU A 14 -0.36 4.30 5.70
C LEU A 14 -1.87 4.42 5.44
N ALA A 15 -2.39 5.65 5.27
CA ALA A 15 -3.83 5.90 5.12
C ALA A 15 -4.68 5.31 6.26
N LEU A 16 -4.19 5.33 7.50
CA LEU A 16 -4.95 4.78 8.63
C LEU A 16 -6.24 5.56 8.80
N ASN A 17 -7.36 4.86 8.91
CA ASN A 17 -8.64 5.46 9.31
C ASN A 17 -8.79 5.26 10.82
N LEU A 18 -9.18 6.30 11.53
CA LEU A 18 -9.40 6.25 12.98
C LEU A 18 -10.90 6.30 13.24
N ASP A 19 -11.39 5.34 14.03
CA ASP A 19 -12.76 5.33 14.53
C ASP A 19 -12.88 6.41 15.62
N THR A 20 -13.99 7.13 15.63
CA THR A 20 -14.29 8.13 16.67
C THR A 20 -15.59 7.85 17.41
N ILE A 21 -16.28 6.72 17.11
CA ILE A 21 -17.59 6.35 17.67
C ILE A 21 -17.51 6.04 19.17
N LEU A 22 -16.39 5.49 19.67
CA LEU A 22 -16.26 5.14 21.08
C LEU A 22 -15.81 6.34 21.92
N VAL A 23 -16.72 6.83 22.77
CA VAL A 23 -16.49 7.93 23.71
C VAL A 23 -15.56 7.48 24.84
N SER A 24 -14.24 7.59 24.63
CA SER A 24 -13.19 7.33 25.64
C SER A 24 -11.96 8.23 25.39
N ALA A 25 -10.88 8.10 26.18
CA ALA A 25 -9.60 8.80 25.98
C ALA A 25 -9.04 8.69 24.53
N GLU A 26 -9.50 7.69 23.78
CA GLU A 26 -9.25 7.47 22.35
C GLU A 26 -9.80 8.61 21.46
N GLN A 27 -10.92 9.25 21.82
CA GLN A 27 -11.45 10.43 21.13
C GLN A 27 -10.49 11.62 21.25
N LEU A 28 -9.82 11.82 22.39
CA LEU A 28 -8.85 12.91 22.55
C LEU A 28 -7.64 12.70 21.64
N ALA A 29 -7.19 11.46 21.45
CA ALA A 29 -6.09 11.16 20.54
C ALA A 29 -6.50 11.44 19.09
N SER A 30 -7.63 10.89 18.62
CA SER A 30 -8.14 11.11 17.25
C SER A 30 -8.49 12.59 16.98
N MET A 31 -9.11 13.29 17.95
CA MET A 31 -9.42 14.71 17.82
C MET A 31 -8.15 15.58 17.80
N ARG A 32 -7.13 15.26 18.60
CA ARG A 32 -5.81 15.91 18.49
C ARG A 32 -5.16 15.65 17.14
N GLN A 33 -5.32 14.47 16.56
CA GLN A 33 -4.83 14.22 15.20
C GLN A 33 -5.53 15.10 14.15
N VAL A 34 -6.84 15.31 14.28
CA VAL A 34 -7.60 16.23 13.42
C VAL A 34 -7.16 17.68 13.67
N GLN A 35 -7.11 18.10 14.93
CA GLN A 35 -6.82 19.47 15.34
C GLN A 35 -5.37 19.88 15.03
N ASP A 36 -4.40 19.03 15.35
CA ASP A 36 -2.99 19.39 15.39
C ASP A 36 -2.20 18.85 14.18
N HIS A 37 -2.76 17.89 13.42
CA HIS A 37 -2.02 17.16 12.38
C HIS A 37 -2.74 17.09 11.02
N MET A 38 -3.61 18.07 10.72
CA MET A 38 -4.24 18.29 9.41
C MET A 38 -4.97 17.07 8.83
N ARG A 39 -5.55 16.24 9.71
CA ARG A 39 -6.44 15.17 9.25
C ARG A 39 -7.82 15.72 8.93
N LEU A 40 -8.49 15.08 8.00
CA LEU A 40 -9.86 15.39 7.67
C LEU A 40 -10.78 14.57 8.58
N CYS A 41 -11.88 15.17 9.01
CA CYS A 41 -12.93 14.51 9.77
C CYS A 41 -14.22 14.54 8.93
N PHE A 42 -14.83 13.37 8.76
CA PHE A 42 -16.05 13.18 7.98
C PHE A 42 -17.12 12.54 8.84
N PHE A 43 -18.38 12.88 8.55
CA PHE A 43 -19.53 12.38 9.26
C PHE A 43 -20.42 11.60 8.27
N ASN A 44 -20.61 10.31 8.53
CA ASN A 44 -21.48 9.44 7.76
C ASN A 44 -22.82 9.27 8.46
N LYS A 45 -23.92 9.25 7.70
CA LYS A 45 -25.23 8.88 8.25
C LYS A 45 -25.27 7.36 8.47
N VAL A 46 -25.57 6.96 9.70
CA VAL A 46 -25.66 5.54 10.10
C VAL A 46 -26.88 4.86 9.48
N SER A 47 -28.00 5.57 9.36
CA SER A 47 -29.18 5.09 8.64
C SER A 47 -29.96 6.24 8.00
N ARG A 48 -30.88 5.92 7.08
CA ARG A 48 -31.77 6.93 6.46
C ARG A 48 -32.76 7.53 7.45
N GLU A 49 -33.09 6.78 8.50
CA GLU A 49 -34.16 7.10 9.46
C GLU A 49 -33.62 7.75 10.74
N GLU A 50 -32.34 7.51 11.08
CA GLU A 50 -31.72 8.12 12.25
C GLU A 50 -30.95 9.41 11.90
N SER A 51 -31.02 10.38 12.81
CA SER A 51 -30.18 11.57 12.83
C SER A 51 -28.77 11.32 13.38
N ALA A 52 -28.42 10.06 13.65
CA ALA A 52 -27.11 9.66 14.15
C ALA A 52 -26.04 9.74 13.04
N LEU A 53 -24.93 10.39 13.36
CA LEU A 53 -23.76 10.51 12.50
C LEU A 53 -22.59 9.74 13.12
N GLU A 54 -21.93 8.92 12.31
CA GLU A 54 -20.65 8.28 12.61
C GLU A 54 -19.53 9.18 12.12
N ALA A 55 -18.63 9.58 13.02
CA ALA A 55 -17.46 10.36 12.64
C ALA A 55 -16.27 9.44 12.34
N MET A 56 -15.53 9.76 11.29
CA MET A 56 -14.30 9.07 10.91
C MET A 56 -13.24 10.09 10.52
N SER A 57 -11.97 9.78 10.81
CA SER A 57 -10.85 10.62 10.38
C SER A 57 -9.97 9.93 9.34
N GLN A 58 -9.66 10.65 8.26
CA GLN A 58 -8.78 10.21 7.17
C GLN A 58 -7.62 11.20 6.94
N SER A 59 -6.50 10.70 6.40
CA SER A 59 -5.42 11.55 5.87
C SER A 59 -5.89 12.36 4.66
N GLY A 60 -5.49 13.63 4.58
CA GLY A 60 -5.84 14.53 3.47
C GLY A 60 -5.11 14.25 2.14
N SER A 61 -4.27 13.22 2.05
CA SER A 61 -3.41 12.95 0.89
C SER A 61 -2.49 14.14 0.52
N GLU A 62 -1.84 14.74 1.52
CA GLU A 62 -0.89 15.82 1.27
C GLU A 62 0.54 15.30 1.10
N PRO A 63 1.14 15.40 -0.11
CA PRO A 63 2.45 14.79 -0.38
C PRO A 63 3.56 15.43 0.44
N LEU A 64 3.47 16.73 0.70
CA LEU A 64 4.44 17.45 1.52
C LEU A 64 4.42 16.96 2.98
N LEU A 65 3.24 16.62 3.51
CA LEU A 65 3.12 16.05 4.86
C LEU A 65 3.64 14.62 4.91
N ALA A 66 3.45 13.84 3.85
CA ALA A 66 4.03 12.52 3.74
C ALA A 66 5.57 12.57 3.72
N GLU A 67 6.18 13.50 2.97
CA GLU A 67 7.63 13.72 2.99
C GLU A 67 8.10 14.22 4.37
N ALA A 68 7.37 15.13 5.01
CA ALA A 68 7.70 15.60 6.36
C ALA A 68 7.63 14.47 7.39
N ALA A 69 6.65 13.56 7.27
CA ALA A 69 6.53 12.37 8.10
C ALA A 69 7.70 11.41 7.87
N TYR A 70 8.08 11.17 6.60
CA TYR A 70 9.29 10.41 6.26
C TYR A 70 10.54 11.01 6.91
N TYR A 71 10.73 12.33 6.79
CA TYR A 71 11.86 13.04 7.40
C TYR A 71 11.87 12.93 8.93
N ALA A 72 10.72 13.14 9.58
CA ALA A 72 10.59 13.08 11.03
C ALA A 72 10.91 11.67 11.57
N VAL A 73 10.41 10.64 10.89
CA VAL A 73 10.68 9.23 11.23
C VAL A 73 12.17 8.92 11.17
N HIS A 74 12.86 9.32 10.09
CA HIS A 74 14.30 9.10 9.93
C HIS A 74 15.12 9.90 10.93
N ARG A 75 14.85 11.20 11.06
CA ARG A 75 15.58 12.10 11.98
C ARG A 75 15.49 11.64 13.44
N CYS A 76 14.38 11.03 13.82
CA CYS A 76 14.18 10.49 15.16
C CYS A 76 14.54 9.01 15.29
N ALA A 77 15.13 8.39 14.26
CA ALA A 77 15.49 6.97 14.22
C ALA A 77 14.34 6.05 14.65
N VAL A 78 13.12 6.37 14.19
CA VAL A 78 11.91 5.66 14.60
C VAL A 78 11.73 4.40 13.78
N ASN A 79 11.54 3.26 14.45
CA ASN A 79 11.13 2.02 13.81
C ASN A 79 9.61 2.03 13.55
N LEU A 80 9.21 2.13 12.28
CA LEU A 80 7.80 2.17 11.90
C LEU A 80 7.02 0.90 12.26
N VAL A 81 7.67 -0.27 12.27
CA VAL A 81 7.03 -1.54 12.66
C VAL A 81 6.67 -1.48 14.15
N THR A 82 7.65 -1.18 14.99
CA THR A 82 7.46 -1.07 16.44
C THR A 82 6.39 -0.03 16.78
N VAL A 83 6.46 1.15 16.14
CA VAL A 83 5.47 2.21 16.37
C VAL A 83 4.07 1.80 15.95
N LEU A 84 3.90 1.17 14.79
CA LEU A 84 2.58 0.72 14.36
C LEU A 84 2.03 -0.34 15.31
N LYS A 85 2.85 -1.28 15.78
CA LYS A 85 2.45 -2.27 16.80
C LYS A 85 1.94 -1.58 18.06
N THR A 86 2.67 -0.60 18.60
CA THR A 86 2.25 0.15 19.78
C THR A 86 0.94 0.89 19.53
N ILE A 87 0.80 1.57 18.38
CA ILE A 87 -0.43 2.26 18.00
C ILE A 87 -1.62 1.30 17.96
N LEU A 88 -1.47 0.10 17.38
CA LEU A 88 -2.56 -0.87 17.28
C LEU A 88 -2.95 -1.49 18.64
N ALA A 89 -2.04 -1.48 19.62
CA ALA A 89 -2.34 -1.92 20.97
C ALA A 89 -3.18 -0.89 21.74
N ASP A 90 -2.88 0.40 21.53
CA ASP A 90 -3.43 1.51 22.32
C ASP A 90 -4.58 2.26 21.64
N ILE A 91 -4.70 2.18 20.32
CA ILE A 91 -5.60 3.01 19.52
C ILE A 91 -6.41 2.14 18.57
N PRO A 92 -7.75 2.33 18.55
CA PRO A 92 -8.59 1.61 17.62
C PRO A 92 -8.44 2.16 16.19
N VAL A 93 -7.68 1.42 15.38
CA VAL A 93 -7.50 1.72 13.96
C VAL A 93 -8.49 0.90 13.13
N VAL A 94 -9.26 1.58 12.28
CA VAL A 94 -10.14 0.95 11.30
C VAL A 94 -9.27 0.50 10.12
N ALA A 95 -8.68 -0.69 10.25
CA ALA A 95 -8.02 -1.37 9.15
C ALA A 95 -9.02 -2.29 8.45
N VAL A 96 -9.22 -2.10 7.12
CA VAL A 96 -10.12 -2.95 6.33
C VAL A 96 -9.68 -4.40 6.37
N ASN A 97 -8.37 -4.68 6.34
CA ASN A 97 -7.78 -5.99 6.62
C ASN A 97 -6.36 -5.84 7.18
N GLY A 98 -5.99 -6.71 8.13
CA GLY A 98 -4.64 -6.73 8.70
C GLY A 98 -3.55 -7.05 7.69
N GLY A 99 -3.83 -7.95 6.74
CA GLY A 99 -2.91 -8.25 5.65
C GLY A 99 -2.65 -7.03 4.77
N GLN A 100 -3.70 -6.28 4.41
CA GLN A 100 -3.56 -5.05 3.63
C GLN A 100 -2.71 -3.99 4.36
N LEU A 101 -2.98 -3.75 5.64
CA LEU A 101 -2.20 -2.79 6.43
C LEU A 101 -0.71 -3.17 6.46
N LEU A 102 -0.43 -4.47 6.67
CA LEU A 102 0.93 -4.97 6.65
C LEU A 102 1.58 -4.82 5.27
N THR A 103 0.86 -5.11 4.18
CA THR A 103 1.33 -4.87 2.80
C THR A 103 1.71 -3.41 2.60
N CYS A 104 0.85 -2.46 2.97
CA CYS A 104 1.15 -1.03 2.85
C CYS A 104 2.37 -0.62 3.68
N LEU A 105 2.52 -1.17 4.90
CA LEU A 105 3.71 -0.95 5.73
C LEU A 105 4.98 -1.45 5.05
N LEU A 106 5.00 -2.69 4.58
CA LEU A 106 6.18 -3.29 3.95
C LEU A 106 6.59 -2.54 2.68
N LEU A 107 5.61 -2.14 1.85
CA LEU A 107 5.87 -1.33 0.66
C LEU A 107 6.43 0.06 1.02
N THR A 108 5.94 0.67 2.10
CA THR A 108 6.45 1.95 2.62
C THR A 108 7.91 1.81 3.11
N LEU A 109 8.21 0.74 3.84
CA LEU A 109 9.57 0.43 4.29
C LEU A 109 10.51 0.18 3.11
N ALA A 110 10.04 -0.54 2.08
CA ALA A 110 10.83 -0.80 0.87
C ALA A 110 11.16 0.50 0.15
N ARG A 111 10.18 1.39 0.02
CA ARG A 111 10.41 2.73 -0.53
C ARG A 111 11.49 3.46 0.25
N ASP A 112 11.37 3.54 1.57
CA ASP A 112 12.30 4.30 2.40
C ASP A 112 13.73 3.77 2.32
N ALA A 113 13.87 2.44 2.38
CA ALA A 113 15.17 1.81 2.21
C ALA A 113 15.76 2.01 0.80
N THR A 114 14.90 2.11 -0.24
CA THR A 114 15.35 2.33 -1.62
C THR A 114 15.78 3.78 -1.87
N VAL A 115 15.04 4.76 -1.35
CA VAL A 115 15.40 6.18 -1.53
C VAL A 115 16.53 6.63 -0.59
N GLY A 116 16.80 5.85 0.46
CA GLY A 116 17.86 6.11 1.43
C GLY A 116 17.49 7.14 2.49
N GLU A 117 18.50 7.66 3.18
CA GLU A 117 18.32 8.66 4.24
C GLU A 117 18.08 10.07 3.69
N PRO A 118 17.31 10.90 4.42
CA PRO A 118 17.13 12.30 4.05
C PRO A 118 18.35 13.17 4.38
N ASP A 119 18.57 14.20 3.56
CA ASP A 119 19.49 15.29 3.82
C ASP A 119 18.99 16.25 4.93
N ALA A 120 19.75 17.31 5.20
CA ALA A 120 19.40 18.33 6.18
C ALA A 120 18.07 19.06 5.88
N HIS A 121 17.56 18.97 4.65
CA HIS A 121 16.32 19.56 4.19
C HIS A 121 15.17 18.55 4.05
N GLY A 122 15.38 17.30 4.49
CA GLY A 122 14.37 16.26 4.42
C GLY A 122 14.19 15.63 3.03
N ARG A 123 15.13 15.85 2.11
CA ARG A 123 15.09 15.27 0.78
C ARG A 123 15.93 14.00 0.78
N PRO A 124 15.42 12.86 0.27
CA PRO A 124 16.29 11.70 0.09
C PRO A 124 17.49 12.07 -0.79
N ALA A 125 18.64 11.43 -0.54
CA ALA A 125 19.86 11.68 -1.28
C ALA A 125 19.62 11.58 -2.80
N PRO A 126 20.17 12.48 -3.62
CA PRO A 126 19.98 12.44 -5.07
C PRO A 126 20.48 11.12 -5.63
N GLY A 127 19.66 10.50 -6.49
CA GLY A 127 20.00 9.26 -7.15
C GLY A 127 21.11 9.43 -8.19
N PRO A 128 21.61 8.34 -8.79
CA PRO A 128 22.59 8.39 -9.87
C PRO A 128 22.16 9.37 -10.97
N GLY A 129 23.09 10.21 -11.42
CA GLY A 129 22.84 11.22 -12.45
C GLY A 129 22.18 12.52 -11.95
N GLY A 130 22.17 12.79 -10.63
CA GLY A 130 21.61 14.02 -10.06
C GLY A 130 20.08 14.06 -10.05
N ARG A 131 19.44 12.89 -10.18
CA ARG A 131 17.97 12.74 -10.15
C ARG A 131 17.44 13.07 -8.75
N SER A 132 16.19 13.53 -8.68
CA SER A 132 15.47 13.70 -7.41
C SER A 132 15.51 12.38 -6.63
N GLY A 133 16.03 12.40 -5.40
CA GLY A 133 16.08 11.21 -4.54
C GLY A 133 14.70 10.64 -4.20
N ARG A 134 13.62 11.35 -4.48
CA ARG A 134 12.25 10.87 -4.27
C ARG A 134 11.80 9.85 -5.32
N ILE A 135 12.43 9.84 -6.48
CA ILE A 135 12.14 8.91 -7.58
C ILE A 135 13.14 7.76 -7.47
N MET A 136 12.63 6.54 -7.48
CA MET A 136 13.45 5.32 -7.36
C MET A 136 13.33 4.47 -8.62
N ASP A 137 14.40 3.75 -8.96
CA ASP A 137 14.37 2.79 -10.07
C ASP A 137 13.58 1.55 -9.60
N ALA A 138 12.69 1.01 -10.46
CA ALA A 138 11.79 -0.07 -10.09
C ALA A 138 12.57 -1.33 -9.67
N GLY A 139 13.66 -1.66 -10.39
CA GLY A 139 14.54 -2.77 -10.05
C GLY A 139 15.12 -2.65 -8.64
N ASP A 140 15.58 -1.46 -8.24
CA ASP A 140 16.16 -1.24 -6.90
C ASP A 140 15.09 -1.35 -5.79
N PHE A 141 13.88 -0.88 -6.07
CA PHE A 141 12.74 -1.07 -5.18
C PHE A 141 12.45 -2.56 -4.94
N PHE A 142 12.39 -3.35 -6.00
CA PHE A 142 12.11 -4.78 -5.90
C PHE A 142 13.27 -5.56 -5.26
N ARG A 143 14.53 -5.22 -5.55
CA ARG A 143 15.71 -5.78 -4.85
C ARG A 143 15.73 -5.48 -3.36
N THR A 144 15.20 -4.32 -2.97
CA THR A 144 15.06 -3.92 -1.57
C THR A 144 13.91 -4.66 -0.89
N MET A 145 12.78 -4.76 -1.57
CA MET A 145 11.58 -5.43 -1.07
C MET A 145 11.76 -6.94 -0.93
N PHE A 146 12.43 -7.59 -1.90
CA PHE A 146 12.50 -9.04 -2.00
C PHE A 146 13.92 -9.56 -1.98
N THR A 147 14.20 -10.39 -0.98
CA THR A 147 15.52 -10.98 -0.76
C THR A 147 15.97 -11.87 -1.94
N PHE A 148 15.03 -12.53 -2.63
CA PHE A 148 15.33 -13.39 -3.77
C PHE A 148 15.75 -12.65 -5.05
N MET A 149 15.46 -11.35 -5.14
CA MET A 149 15.89 -10.52 -6.27
C MET A 149 17.32 -9.98 -6.09
N ARG A 150 17.97 -10.27 -4.96
CA ARG A 150 19.36 -9.84 -4.70
C ARG A 150 20.31 -10.88 -5.28
N ALA A 151 21.20 -10.45 -6.17
CA ALA A 151 22.14 -11.28 -6.94
C ALA A 151 22.95 -12.30 -6.10
N SER A 152 23.13 -12.05 -4.80
CA SER A 152 23.94 -12.88 -3.88
C SER A 152 23.25 -14.16 -3.38
N ARG A 153 21.97 -14.42 -3.71
CA ARG A 153 21.21 -15.55 -3.13
C ARG A 153 20.65 -16.54 -4.13
N VAL A 154 20.95 -16.41 -5.42
CA VAL A 154 20.47 -17.33 -6.45
C VAL A 154 20.81 -18.80 -6.14
N GLY A 155 21.99 -19.07 -5.56
CA GLY A 155 22.41 -20.42 -5.14
C GLY A 155 21.70 -20.99 -3.89
N LEU A 156 20.92 -20.20 -3.14
CA LEU A 156 20.15 -20.62 -1.97
C LEU A 156 18.66 -20.83 -2.27
N ILE A 157 18.21 -20.50 -3.48
CA ILE A 157 16.81 -20.61 -3.91
C ILE A 157 16.38 -22.08 -4.08
N ALA A 158 17.34 -23.00 -4.25
CA ALA A 158 17.08 -24.42 -4.53
C ALA A 158 16.37 -25.21 -3.41
N SER A 159 16.28 -24.68 -2.17
CA SER A 159 15.62 -25.39 -1.06
C SER A 159 14.17 -24.96 -0.79
N HIS A 160 13.64 -23.94 -1.48
CA HIS A 160 12.33 -23.34 -1.18
C HIS A 160 11.37 -23.24 -2.37
N THR A 161 11.69 -23.86 -3.50
CA THR A 161 10.88 -23.77 -4.72
C THR A 161 10.22 -25.10 -5.05
N GLU A 162 8.90 -25.09 -5.16
CA GLU A 162 8.16 -26.17 -5.79
C GLU A 162 8.44 -26.13 -7.31
N VAL A 163 9.18 -27.14 -7.77
CA VAL A 163 9.19 -27.62 -9.17
C VAL A 163 9.60 -26.57 -10.23
N GLY A 164 10.89 -26.23 -10.27
CA GLY A 164 11.52 -25.54 -11.40
C GLY A 164 13.03 -25.73 -11.38
N SER A 165 13.69 -25.81 -12.54
CA SER A 165 15.15 -25.85 -12.57
C SER A 165 15.72 -24.48 -12.15
N SER A 166 16.83 -24.45 -11.41
CA SER A 166 17.49 -23.19 -10.99
C SER A 166 17.78 -22.25 -12.16
N ILE A 167 18.08 -22.84 -13.34
CA ILE A 167 18.38 -22.14 -14.59
C ILE A 167 17.16 -21.36 -15.11
N ASP A 168 15.96 -21.93 -15.01
CA ASP A 168 14.74 -21.28 -15.48
C ASP A 168 14.37 -20.06 -14.61
N GLN A 169 14.66 -20.12 -13.31
CA GLN A 169 14.40 -19.01 -12.39
C GLN A 169 15.38 -17.85 -12.57
N GLU A 170 16.67 -18.14 -12.77
CA GLU A 170 17.66 -17.12 -13.11
C GLU A 170 17.28 -16.35 -14.36
N ARG A 171 16.90 -17.08 -15.41
CA ARG A 171 16.44 -16.47 -16.66
C ARG A 171 15.18 -15.63 -16.45
N LEU A 172 14.23 -16.13 -15.68
CA LEU A 172 12.99 -15.40 -15.39
C LEU A 172 13.24 -14.10 -14.61
N LEU A 173 14.17 -14.11 -13.64
CA LEU A 173 14.58 -12.89 -12.93
C LEU A 173 15.32 -11.92 -13.85
N ALA A 174 16.18 -12.42 -14.73
CA ALA A 174 16.84 -11.58 -15.74
C ALA A 174 15.83 -10.95 -16.72
N ASP A 175 14.80 -11.71 -17.12
CA ASP A 175 13.70 -11.22 -17.95
C ASP A 175 12.90 -10.13 -17.22
N PHE A 176 12.60 -10.33 -15.93
CA PHE A 176 11.96 -9.33 -15.07
C PHE A 176 12.78 -8.04 -14.99
N GLU A 177 14.09 -8.15 -14.67
CA GLU A 177 14.97 -6.98 -14.59
C GLU A 177 15.07 -6.25 -15.94
N ARG A 178 15.12 -6.98 -17.05
CA ARG A 178 15.13 -6.38 -18.39
C ARG A 178 13.84 -5.63 -18.68
N ASP A 179 12.68 -6.26 -18.43
CA ASP A 179 11.37 -5.70 -18.76
C ASP A 179 11.11 -4.36 -18.03
N PHE A 180 11.64 -4.20 -16.81
CA PHE A 180 11.45 -3.02 -15.96
C PHE A 180 12.71 -2.16 -15.77
N SER A 181 13.76 -2.38 -16.56
CA SER A 181 15.05 -1.66 -16.45
C SER A 181 14.95 -0.14 -16.66
N ASP A 182 13.95 0.30 -17.41
CA ASP A 182 13.65 1.70 -17.73
C ASP A 182 12.49 2.27 -16.91
N CYS A 183 11.98 1.51 -15.94
CA CYS A 183 10.83 1.90 -15.13
C CYS A 183 11.27 2.55 -13.82
N GLN A 184 10.57 3.63 -13.47
CA GLN A 184 10.79 4.39 -12.24
C GLN A 184 9.51 4.43 -11.40
N MET A 185 9.66 4.59 -10.10
CA MET A 185 8.56 4.65 -9.14
C MET A 185 8.63 5.93 -8.33
N TYR A 186 7.45 6.46 -8.00
CA TYR A 186 7.33 7.57 -7.05
C TYR A 186 6.07 7.39 -6.21
N PHE A 187 6.28 7.15 -4.92
CA PHE A 187 5.26 7.31 -3.89
C PHE A 187 5.91 7.57 -2.53
N ASN A 188 5.15 8.15 -1.61
CA ASN A 188 5.59 8.40 -0.23
C ASN A 188 4.49 8.13 0.82
N HIS A 189 3.24 7.97 0.39
CA HIS A 189 2.11 7.59 1.22
C HIS A 189 1.08 6.79 0.43
N PHE A 190 0.19 6.13 1.17
CA PHE A 190 -1.01 5.52 0.66
C PHE A 190 -2.22 6.44 0.81
N VAL A 191 -3.22 6.23 -0.03
CA VAL A 191 -4.57 6.77 0.13
C VAL A 191 -5.58 5.64 0.11
N SER A 192 -6.56 5.70 1.02
CA SER A 192 -7.67 4.75 1.01
C SER A 192 -8.70 5.15 -0.05
N VAL A 193 -8.94 4.29 -1.04
CA VAL A 193 -9.81 4.58 -2.18
C VAL A 193 -10.76 3.41 -2.48
N PRO A 194 -11.99 3.66 -2.92
CA PRO A 194 -12.88 2.60 -3.39
C PRO A 194 -12.42 2.07 -4.74
N GLN A 195 -12.73 0.81 -5.09
CA GLN A 195 -12.27 0.17 -6.34
C GLN A 195 -12.62 0.98 -7.60
N ARG A 196 -13.77 1.65 -7.64
CA ARG A 196 -14.19 2.51 -8.77
C ARG A 196 -13.23 3.66 -9.09
N VAL A 197 -12.33 4.00 -8.17
CA VAL A 197 -11.29 5.03 -8.34
C VAL A 197 -10.01 4.44 -8.95
N LEU A 198 -9.85 3.13 -8.93
CA LEU A 198 -8.71 2.43 -9.52
C LEU A 198 -8.92 2.36 -11.04
N ARG A 199 -8.75 3.50 -11.71
CA ARG A 199 -8.75 3.65 -13.17
C ARG A 199 -7.46 4.35 -13.59
N MET A 200 -6.92 4.02 -14.76
CA MET A 200 -5.64 4.61 -15.21
C MET A 200 -5.59 6.13 -15.14
N SER A 201 -6.68 6.82 -15.51
CA SER A 201 -6.76 8.28 -15.46
C SER A 201 -6.61 8.85 -14.04
N TYR A 202 -7.12 8.15 -13.03
CA TYR A 202 -7.09 8.57 -11.63
C TYR A 202 -5.81 8.11 -10.93
N LEU A 203 -5.32 6.90 -11.26
CA LEU A 203 -4.02 6.41 -10.81
C LEU A 203 -2.88 7.32 -11.29
N HIS A 204 -2.99 7.88 -12.49
CA HIS A 204 -2.04 8.88 -12.98
C HIS A 204 -2.04 10.16 -12.14
N ALA A 205 -3.21 10.63 -11.71
CA ALA A 205 -3.31 11.79 -10.82
C ALA A 205 -2.79 11.50 -9.40
N LEU A 206 -2.97 10.28 -8.90
CA LEU A 206 -2.37 9.82 -7.64
C LEU A 206 -0.85 9.79 -7.71
N LEU A 207 -0.30 9.26 -8.81
CA LEU A 207 1.14 9.26 -9.07
C LEU A 207 1.72 10.68 -9.07
N ALA A 208 1.04 11.66 -9.66
CA ALA A 208 1.48 13.06 -9.65
C ALA A 208 1.60 13.64 -8.22
N ARG A 209 0.85 13.08 -7.26
CA ARG A 209 0.92 13.40 -5.82
C ARG A 209 1.82 12.46 -5.02
N GLY A 210 2.52 11.52 -5.65
CA GLY A 210 3.31 10.52 -4.94
C GLY A 210 2.45 9.64 -4.02
N ALA A 211 1.20 9.39 -4.41
CA ALA A 211 0.27 8.56 -3.66
C ALA A 211 0.16 7.17 -4.30
N ALA A 212 0.29 6.13 -3.50
CA ALA A 212 -0.14 4.78 -3.83
C ALA A 212 -1.59 4.57 -3.38
N ALA A 213 -2.33 3.68 -4.03
CA ALA A 213 -3.72 3.41 -3.66
C ALA A 213 -3.82 2.18 -2.75
N CYS A 214 -4.63 2.29 -1.70
CA CYS A 214 -5.01 1.22 -0.80
C CYS A 214 -6.54 1.02 -0.95
N CYS A 215 -6.98 -0.18 -1.34
CA CYS A 215 -8.39 -0.41 -1.63
C CYS A 215 -9.22 -0.47 -0.35
N SER A 216 -10.25 0.37 -0.22
CA SER A 216 -11.05 0.44 1.00
C SER A 216 -12.08 -0.69 1.15
N GLN A 217 -12.22 -1.57 0.15
CA GLN A 217 -13.24 -2.63 0.12
C GLN A 217 -12.66 -3.96 0.59
N LEU A 218 -13.32 -4.59 1.57
CA LEU A 218 -12.86 -5.84 2.18
C LEU A 218 -12.74 -6.99 1.16
N ASP A 219 -13.73 -7.11 0.30
CA ASP A 219 -13.82 -8.18 -0.70
C ASP A 219 -13.18 -7.79 -2.03
N SER A 220 -12.41 -6.70 -2.07
CA SER A 220 -11.72 -6.34 -3.30
C SER A 220 -10.68 -7.41 -3.65
N PRO A 221 -10.56 -7.78 -4.94
CA PRO A 221 -9.51 -8.71 -5.39
C PRO A 221 -8.09 -8.19 -5.21
N ILE A 222 -7.94 -6.89 -4.91
CA ILE A 222 -6.67 -6.22 -4.70
C ILE A 222 -6.72 -5.39 -3.41
N ASP A 223 -5.61 -5.38 -2.69
CA ASP A 223 -5.45 -4.59 -1.47
C ASP A 223 -4.73 -3.27 -1.73
N ALA A 224 -3.74 -3.25 -2.62
CA ALA A 224 -3.00 -2.03 -2.95
C ALA A 224 -2.55 -2.00 -4.41
N VAL A 225 -2.44 -0.78 -4.96
CA VAL A 225 -1.98 -0.48 -6.31
C VAL A 225 -0.83 0.53 -6.24
N LEU A 226 0.27 0.19 -6.89
CA LEU A 226 1.40 1.09 -7.14
C LEU A 226 1.53 1.32 -8.64
N THR A 227 2.17 2.43 -8.99
CA THR A 227 2.42 2.81 -10.37
C THR A 227 3.92 2.94 -10.63
N MET A 228 4.30 2.54 -11.84
CA MET A 228 5.64 2.71 -12.39
C MET A 228 5.53 3.55 -13.66
N VAL A 229 6.58 4.30 -13.97
CA VAL A 229 6.67 5.18 -15.13
C VAL A 229 7.83 4.76 -16.01
N GLU A 230 7.55 4.47 -17.27
CA GLU A 230 8.57 4.12 -18.26
C GLU A 230 9.28 5.37 -18.81
N GLY A 231 10.61 5.35 -18.81
CA GLY A 231 11.44 6.40 -19.39
C GLY A 231 11.30 7.77 -18.70
N GLY A 232 10.84 7.78 -17.44
CA GLY A 232 10.71 8.98 -16.61
C GLY A 232 9.62 9.96 -17.02
N ARG A 233 8.69 9.57 -17.91
CA ARG A 233 7.58 10.43 -18.35
C ARG A 233 6.23 9.84 -17.98
N ALA A 234 5.53 10.51 -17.08
CA ALA A 234 4.17 10.17 -16.68
C ALA A 234 3.19 10.60 -17.80
N GLU A 235 3.17 9.85 -18.90
CA GLU A 235 2.27 10.03 -20.03
C GLU A 235 1.28 8.86 -20.08
N LYS A 236 0.09 9.09 -20.66
CA LYS A 236 -0.89 8.01 -20.88
C LYS A 236 -0.24 6.90 -21.72
N GLY A 237 -0.30 5.65 -21.25
CA GLY A 237 0.31 4.49 -21.91
C GLY A 237 1.75 4.18 -21.49
N ARG A 238 2.41 5.05 -20.72
CA ARG A 238 3.73 4.80 -20.11
C ARG A 238 3.67 4.50 -18.61
N VAL A 239 2.45 4.42 -18.06
CA VAL A 239 2.22 4.09 -16.66
C VAL A 239 1.92 2.59 -16.56
N ASN A 240 2.80 1.88 -15.86
CA ASN A 240 2.70 0.45 -15.60
C ASN A 240 2.22 0.22 -14.16
N LEU A 241 1.64 -0.95 -13.90
CA LEU A 241 0.93 -1.24 -12.65
C LEU A 241 1.58 -2.36 -11.85
N ILE A 242 1.52 -2.20 -10.53
CA ILE A 242 1.76 -3.26 -9.56
C ILE A 242 0.47 -3.42 -8.77
N LEU A 243 -0.13 -4.60 -8.84
CA LEU A 243 -1.29 -4.98 -8.05
C LEU A 243 -0.83 -5.91 -6.93
N SER A 244 -1.33 -5.71 -5.72
CA SER A 244 -1.00 -6.59 -4.60
C SER A 244 -2.23 -7.01 -3.81
N LYS A 245 -2.21 -8.22 -3.28
CA LYS A 245 -3.24 -8.79 -2.41
C LYS A 245 -2.59 -9.53 -1.26
N ALA A 246 -3.01 -9.26 -0.04
CA ALA A 246 -2.73 -10.13 1.10
C ALA A 246 -3.82 -11.20 1.18
N VAL A 247 -3.41 -12.46 1.15
CA VAL A 247 -4.29 -13.62 1.27
C VAL A 247 -4.23 -14.20 2.67
N LEU A 248 -5.39 -14.63 3.16
CA LEU A 248 -5.48 -15.42 4.37
C LEU A 248 -5.41 -16.88 3.94
N SER A 249 -4.22 -17.48 4.03
CA SER A 249 -4.06 -18.92 3.85
C SER A 249 -3.26 -19.48 5.01
N ARG A 250 -3.87 -20.39 5.77
CA ARG A 250 -3.20 -21.13 6.85
C ARG A 250 -2.53 -22.41 6.34
N ASP A 251 -2.98 -22.91 5.19
CA ASP A 251 -2.65 -24.25 4.70
C ASP A 251 -1.56 -24.27 3.61
N GLY A 252 -1.10 -23.10 3.15
CA GLY A 252 -0.07 -23.02 2.10
C GLY A 252 -0.30 -21.86 1.13
N LEU A 253 0.45 -21.85 0.02
CA LEU A 253 0.54 -20.77 -0.98
C LEU A 253 -0.82 -20.17 -1.40
N PRO A 254 -0.86 -18.88 -1.84
CA PRO A 254 -2.06 -18.28 -2.41
C PRO A 254 -2.66 -19.17 -3.51
N ALA A 255 -3.96 -19.42 -3.45
CA ALA A 255 -4.65 -20.22 -4.45
C ALA A 255 -4.47 -19.60 -5.85
N GLU A 256 -4.39 -20.44 -6.89
CA GLU A 256 -4.13 -19.99 -8.26
C GLU A 256 -5.17 -18.98 -8.77
N ASP A 257 -6.40 -19.08 -8.27
CA ASP A 257 -7.52 -18.18 -8.56
C ASP A 257 -7.29 -16.73 -8.10
N THR A 258 -6.39 -16.51 -7.14
CA THR A 258 -6.08 -15.17 -6.61
C THR A 258 -5.62 -14.23 -7.72
N PHE A 259 -4.74 -14.70 -8.61
CA PHE A 259 -4.23 -13.87 -9.71
C PHE A 259 -5.25 -13.64 -10.82
N SER A 260 -6.13 -14.62 -11.08
CA SER A 260 -7.25 -14.46 -12.01
C SER A 260 -8.21 -13.36 -11.56
N ALA A 261 -8.45 -13.24 -10.25
CA ALA A 261 -9.28 -12.17 -9.69
C ALA A 261 -8.63 -10.78 -9.80
N MET A 262 -7.30 -10.71 -9.98
CA MET A 262 -6.53 -9.48 -10.16
C MET A 262 -6.46 -9.03 -11.64
N ASP A 263 -7.37 -9.49 -12.48
CA ASP A 263 -7.44 -9.10 -13.89
C ASP A 263 -7.78 -7.60 -14.04
N PRO A 264 -6.89 -6.78 -14.64
CA PRO A 264 -7.05 -5.32 -14.67
C PRO A 264 -8.20 -4.83 -15.54
N TYR A 265 -8.62 -5.60 -16.55
CA TYR A 265 -9.79 -5.26 -17.36
C TYR A 265 -11.08 -5.56 -16.61
N THR A 266 -11.15 -6.71 -15.93
CA THR A 266 -12.29 -7.12 -15.10
C THR A 266 -12.47 -6.19 -13.90
N LEU A 267 -11.38 -5.75 -13.31
CA LEU A 267 -11.37 -4.74 -12.24
C LEU A 267 -11.77 -3.34 -12.73
N GLY A 268 -11.80 -3.11 -14.05
CA GLY A 268 -12.08 -1.81 -14.65
C GLY A 268 -10.94 -0.80 -14.48
N ILE A 269 -9.72 -1.27 -14.25
CA ILE A 269 -8.52 -0.42 -14.14
C ILE A 269 -8.07 0.03 -15.51
N TRP A 270 -7.94 -0.92 -16.43
CA TRP A 270 -7.67 -0.67 -17.83
C TRP A 270 -8.96 -0.44 -18.58
N ASP A 271 -8.94 0.59 -19.43
CA ASP A 271 -10.00 0.83 -20.41
C ASP A 271 -10.04 -0.32 -21.41
N SER A 272 -11.18 -0.54 -22.05
CA SER A 272 -11.38 -1.68 -22.94
C SER A 272 -10.46 -1.71 -24.16
N ASP A 273 -9.97 -0.55 -24.59
CA ASP A 273 -9.06 -0.31 -25.70
C ASP A 273 -7.60 -0.17 -25.27
N TYR A 274 -7.30 -0.28 -23.97
CA TYR A 274 -5.94 -0.14 -23.48
C TYR A 274 -5.09 -1.37 -23.85
N VAL A 275 -3.90 -1.13 -24.40
CA VAL A 275 -2.91 -2.17 -24.73
C VAL A 275 -1.65 -1.94 -23.90
N PRO A 276 -1.34 -2.80 -22.92
CA PRO A 276 -0.17 -2.64 -22.07
C PRO A 276 1.12 -2.85 -22.87
N GLN A 277 2.10 -1.95 -22.68
CA GLN A 277 3.42 -2.06 -23.30
C GLN A 277 4.40 -2.90 -22.49
N LYS A 278 4.21 -2.97 -21.16
CA LYS A 278 4.99 -3.80 -20.24
C LYS A 278 4.08 -4.80 -19.53
N PRO A 279 4.63 -5.93 -19.07
CA PRO A 279 3.88 -6.87 -18.25
C PRO A 279 3.34 -6.22 -16.97
N LEU A 280 2.15 -6.64 -16.55
CA LEU A 280 1.59 -6.29 -15.24
C LEU A 280 2.34 -7.03 -14.13
N ILE A 281 2.63 -6.39 -13.00
CA ILE A 281 3.14 -7.11 -11.81
C ILE A 281 1.97 -7.39 -10.87
N ARG A 282 1.76 -8.66 -10.52
CA ARG A 282 0.77 -9.09 -9.54
C ARG A 282 1.47 -9.77 -8.36
N ILE A 283 1.18 -9.35 -7.14
CA ILE A 283 1.83 -9.86 -5.93
C ILE A 283 0.78 -10.41 -4.97
N ALA A 284 0.93 -11.66 -4.55
CA ALA A 284 0.10 -12.29 -3.54
C ALA A 284 0.93 -12.58 -2.28
N PHE A 285 0.57 -11.95 -1.16
CA PHE A 285 1.24 -12.11 0.13
C PHE A 285 0.46 -13.05 1.06
N ALA A 286 1.05 -14.18 1.42
CA ALA A 286 0.53 -15.12 2.41
C ALA A 286 1.36 -15.02 3.69
N PHE A 287 1.15 -13.97 4.49
CA PHE A 287 2.00 -13.66 5.65
C PHE A 287 1.91 -14.65 6.81
N ASP A 288 0.80 -15.39 6.93
CA ASP A 288 0.49 -16.27 8.06
C ASP A 288 1.01 -17.70 7.90
N VAL A 289 1.79 -17.93 6.85
CA VAL A 289 2.36 -19.25 6.55
C VAL A 289 3.49 -19.53 7.56
N PRO A 290 3.56 -20.76 8.13
CA PRO A 290 4.64 -21.15 9.02
C PRO A 290 6.02 -20.94 8.40
N ARG A 291 7.03 -20.66 9.24
CA ARG A 291 8.41 -20.42 8.75
C ARG A 291 8.96 -21.57 7.90
N ALA A 292 8.62 -22.81 8.26
CA ALA A 292 9.03 -24.02 7.53
C ALA A 292 8.48 -24.08 6.08
N LEU A 293 7.38 -23.36 5.82
CA LEU A 293 6.73 -23.27 4.50
C LEU A 293 6.91 -21.88 3.87
N SER A 294 7.77 -21.04 4.45
CA SER A 294 8.07 -19.73 3.89
C SER A 294 8.91 -19.87 2.63
N GLY A 295 8.65 -18.99 1.67
CA GLY A 295 9.29 -19.04 0.36
C GLY A 295 8.67 -18.05 -0.61
N PHE A 296 9.07 -18.16 -1.86
CA PHE A 296 8.52 -17.34 -2.93
C PHE A 296 8.38 -18.15 -4.21
N HIS A 297 7.52 -17.69 -5.10
CA HIS A 297 7.40 -18.21 -6.44
C HIS A 297 7.14 -17.03 -7.38
N ILE A 298 7.84 -17.01 -8.52
CA ILE A 298 7.61 -16.05 -9.59
C ILE A 298 7.33 -16.81 -10.88
N ALA A 299 6.31 -16.38 -11.62
CA ALA A 299 5.99 -16.92 -12.93
C ALA A 299 5.62 -15.78 -13.89
N ARG A 300 6.14 -15.83 -15.13
CA ARG A 300 5.64 -14.99 -16.22
C ARG A 300 4.49 -15.70 -16.90
N ARG A 301 3.35 -15.02 -17.07
CA ARG A 301 2.15 -15.58 -17.70
C ARG A 301 1.67 -14.69 -18.83
N GLU A 302 1.15 -15.32 -19.87
CA GLU A 302 0.32 -14.66 -20.88
C GLU A 302 -1.14 -14.90 -20.48
N ASN A 303 -1.88 -13.82 -20.25
CA ASN A 303 -3.25 -13.85 -19.79
C ASN A 303 -4.18 -13.47 -20.93
N VAL A 304 -5.36 -14.07 -20.96
CA VAL A 304 -6.45 -13.71 -21.89
C VAL A 304 -7.72 -13.59 -21.07
N ASP A 305 -8.38 -12.44 -21.14
CA ASP A 305 -9.61 -12.20 -20.39
C ASP A 305 -10.85 -12.78 -21.11
N GLY A 306 -12.02 -12.66 -20.47
CA GLY A 306 -13.29 -13.13 -21.04
C GLY A 306 -13.70 -12.47 -22.36
N GLN A 307 -13.09 -11.35 -22.72
CA GLN A 307 -13.31 -10.62 -23.97
C GLN A 307 -12.17 -10.83 -24.99
N GLN A 308 -11.32 -11.84 -24.79
CA GLN A 308 -10.18 -12.17 -25.65
C GLN A 308 -9.10 -11.08 -25.73
N ARG A 309 -9.01 -10.21 -24.71
CA ARG A 309 -7.92 -9.24 -24.58
C ARG A 309 -6.75 -9.91 -23.89
N SER A 310 -5.55 -9.75 -24.45
CA SER A 310 -4.34 -10.38 -23.94
C SER A 310 -3.40 -9.40 -23.23
N TYR A 311 -2.71 -9.89 -22.20
CA TYR A 311 -1.63 -9.15 -21.54
C TYR A 311 -0.65 -10.11 -20.85
N ALA A 312 0.62 -9.72 -20.83
CA ALA A 312 1.64 -10.42 -20.05
C ALA A 312 1.58 -9.98 -18.57
N SER A 313 1.94 -10.89 -17.65
CA SER A 313 2.14 -10.56 -16.25
C SER A 313 3.32 -11.30 -15.62
N TYR A 314 3.84 -10.73 -14.53
CA TYR A 314 4.65 -11.44 -13.54
C TYR A 314 3.81 -11.65 -12.29
N ASP A 315 3.63 -12.92 -11.93
CA ASP A 315 2.88 -13.36 -10.77
C ASP A 315 3.84 -13.77 -9.67
N ILE A 316 3.89 -12.98 -8.61
CA ILE A 316 4.82 -13.14 -7.49
C ILE A 316 4.03 -13.59 -6.27
N ARG A 317 4.26 -14.81 -5.81
CA ARG A 317 3.74 -15.35 -4.55
C ARG A 317 4.81 -15.21 -3.48
N ILE A 318 4.45 -14.65 -2.35
CA ILE A 318 5.31 -14.53 -1.17
C ILE A 318 4.63 -15.27 -0.02
N ALA A 319 5.27 -16.31 0.50
CA ALA A 319 4.80 -17.07 1.64
C ALA A 319 5.66 -16.78 2.87
N GLY A 320 5.00 -16.44 3.97
CA GLY A 320 5.63 -16.10 5.24
C GLY A 320 6.08 -14.64 5.33
N LEU A 321 6.33 -14.24 6.57
CA LEU A 321 6.84 -12.93 6.94
C LEU A 321 8.16 -13.11 7.68
N SER A 322 9.26 -13.05 6.94
CA SER A 322 10.62 -13.24 7.47
C SER A 322 11.66 -12.48 6.63
N PRO A 323 12.88 -12.29 7.16
CA PRO A 323 14.00 -11.71 6.41
C PRO A 323 14.42 -12.53 5.17
N ASP A 324 14.03 -13.81 5.12
CA ASP A 324 14.40 -14.73 4.04
C ASP A 324 13.61 -14.45 2.76
N THR A 325 12.39 -13.94 2.87
CA THR A 325 11.51 -13.61 1.74
C THR A 325 11.37 -12.11 1.51
N THR A 326 11.25 -11.33 2.59
CA THR A 326 11.04 -9.88 2.55
C THR A 326 12.26 -9.12 3.08
N GLY A 327 12.93 -8.37 2.21
CA GLY A 327 14.21 -7.71 2.53
C GLY A 327 14.12 -6.54 3.51
N VAL A 328 12.91 -6.03 3.74
CA VAL A 328 12.61 -4.94 4.68
C VAL A 328 12.24 -5.42 6.09
N VAL A 329 12.08 -6.72 6.27
CA VAL A 329 11.90 -7.34 7.58
C VAL A 329 13.26 -7.85 8.03
N ASN A 330 13.64 -7.53 9.26
CA ASN A 330 14.87 -8.03 9.89
C ASN A 330 14.52 -8.95 11.07
N ALA A 331 15.51 -9.65 11.60
CA ALA A 331 15.31 -10.61 12.69
C ALA A 331 14.69 -9.94 13.95
N ASP A 332 14.99 -8.67 14.18
CA ASP A 332 14.51 -7.93 15.34
C ASP A 332 13.04 -7.51 15.21
N THR A 333 12.57 -7.24 13.98
CA THR A 333 11.20 -6.78 13.71
C THR A 333 10.26 -7.87 13.21
N GLU A 334 10.75 -9.07 12.94
CA GLU A 334 9.95 -10.20 12.43
C GLU A 334 8.75 -10.49 13.34
N GLN A 335 8.98 -10.61 14.65
CA GLN A 335 7.91 -10.90 15.60
C GLN A 335 6.92 -9.73 15.71
N GLU A 336 7.41 -8.49 15.69
CA GLU A 336 6.54 -7.32 15.76
C GLU A 336 5.64 -7.19 14.53
N ALA A 337 6.15 -7.52 13.35
CA ALA A 337 5.38 -7.54 12.12
C ALA A 337 4.28 -8.63 12.15
N LYS A 338 4.58 -9.80 12.75
CA LYS A 338 3.57 -10.85 13.00
C LYS A 338 2.53 -10.39 14.03
N ASP A 339 2.94 -9.69 15.07
CA ASP A 339 2.04 -9.14 16.08
C ASP A 339 1.08 -8.12 15.46
N ILE A 340 1.56 -7.25 14.55
CA ILE A 340 0.71 -6.32 13.79
C ILE A 340 -0.37 -7.08 13.00
N LEU A 341 0.01 -8.14 12.29
CA LEU A 341 -0.93 -8.97 11.54
C LEU A 341 -1.99 -9.60 12.46
N LEU A 342 -1.59 -10.09 13.64
CA LEU A 342 -2.50 -10.68 14.61
C LEU A 342 -3.44 -9.64 15.23
N MET A 343 -2.90 -8.52 15.71
CA MET A 343 -3.65 -7.44 16.35
C MET A 343 -4.70 -6.88 15.41
N SER A 344 -4.33 -6.58 14.16
CA SER A 344 -5.25 -6.05 13.16
C SER A 344 -6.39 -7.01 12.77
N ARG A 345 -6.20 -8.33 12.90
CA ARG A 345 -7.30 -9.31 12.77
C ARG A 345 -8.21 -9.29 13.98
N THR A 346 -7.65 -9.21 15.19
CA THR A 346 -8.45 -9.17 16.42
C THR A 346 -9.21 -7.88 16.60
N LEU A 347 -8.72 -6.74 16.07
CA LEU A 347 -9.46 -5.48 16.08
C LEU A 347 -10.81 -5.62 15.36
N LYS A 348 -10.90 -6.35 14.24
CA LYS A 348 -12.19 -6.67 13.60
C LYS A 348 -13.18 -7.39 14.53
N THR A 349 -12.69 -8.18 15.48
CA THR A 349 -13.54 -8.87 16.47
C THR A 349 -13.88 -8.01 17.69
N ARG A 350 -13.08 -6.96 17.97
CA ARG A 350 -13.36 -5.97 19.02
C ARG A 350 -14.37 -4.92 18.55
N PHE A 351 -14.40 -4.62 17.26
CA PHE A 351 -15.33 -3.70 16.60
C PHE A 351 -16.53 -4.46 16.02
N ASN A 352 -17.33 -5.07 16.88
CA ASN A 352 -18.74 -5.26 16.58
C ASN A 352 -19.45 -4.02 17.16
N PRO A 353 -19.79 -3.00 16.35
CA PRO A 353 -20.42 -1.80 16.88
C PRO A 353 -21.76 -2.22 17.47
N ASP A 354 -21.85 -2.20 18.80
CA ASP A 354 -23.14 -2.03 19.45
C ASP A 354 -23.57 -0.59 19.15
N PRO A 355 -24.56 -0.36 18.27
CA PRO A 355 -24.96 0.99 17.85
C PRO A 355 -25.52 1.84 19.01
N TYR A 356 -25.63 1.25 20.21
CA TYR A 356 -26.16 1.90 21.41
C TYR A 356 -25.09 2.35 22.42
N ARG A 357 -23.79 2.09 22.20
CA ARG A 357 -22.72 2.50 23.14
C ARG A 357 -22.07 3.83 22.75
N GLY A 358 -22.73 4.94 23.12
CA GLY A 358 -22.11 6.27 23.10
C GLY A 358 -23.10 7.39 23.40
N ASN A 359 -22.68 8.41 24.17
CA ASN A 359 -23.47 9.63 24.34
C ASN A 359 -23.49 10.42 23.04
N ARG A 360 -24.68 10.66 22.48
CA ARG A 360 -24.87 11.46 21.26
C ARG A 360 -24.59 12.93 21.57
N VAL A 361 -23.60 13.52 20.90
CA VAL A 361 -23.30 14.97 21.01
C VAL A 361 -23.85 15.68 19.78
N PRO A 362 -24.68 16.73 19.93
CA PRO A 362 -25.13 17.53 18.79
C PRO A 362 -23.96 18.36 18.24
N VAL A 363 -23.67 18.21 16.95
CA VAL A 363 -22.68 19.01 16.23
C VAL A 363 -23.39 19.79 15.13
N GLN A 364 -23.26 21.11 15.15
CA GLN A 364 -23.73 21.99 14.08
C GLN A 364 -22.64 22.06 13.01
N MET A 365 -22.90 21.55 11.80
CA MET A 365 -21.89 21.50 10.72
C MET A 365 -22.24 22.39 9.54
N TYR A 366 -21.23 23.10 9.05
CA TYR A 366 -21.16 23.56 7.66
C TYR A 366 -20.61 22.39 6.82
N SER A 367 -21.43 21.85 5.90
CA SER A 367 -21.02 20.70 5.09
C SER A 367 -20.20 21.16 3.88
N PHE A 368 -18.99 20.60 3.75
CA PHE A 368 -18.20 20.66 2.51
C PHE A 368 -17.91 19.21 2.10
N SER A 369 -18.25 18.83 0.87
CA SER A 369 -17.93 17.50 0.34
C SER A 369 -16.50 17.51 -0.21
N MET A 370 -15.56 16.89 0.48
CA MET A 370 -14.21 16.63 -0.01
C MET A 370 -13.87 15.15 0.15
N ARG A 371 -13.40 14.49 -0.92
CA ARG A 371 -12.89 13.11 -0.89
C ARG A 371 -11.51 13.09 -1.54
N PRO A 372 -10.43 13.38 -0.79
CA PRO A 372 -9.11 13.48 -1.38
C PRO A 372 -8.71 12.16 -2.03
N GLY A 373 -8.55 12.16 -3.35
CA GLY A 373 -8.13 10.99 -4.10
C GLY A 373 -9.15 9.84 -4.09
N ALA A 374 -10.39 10.07 -3.67
CA ALA A 374 -11.45 9.04 -3.59
C ALA A 374 -12.76 9.48 -4.28
N ASP A 375 -12.70 10.59 -5.03
CA ASP A 375 -13.82 11.10 -5.80
C ASP A 375 -14.03 10.29 -7.10
N THR A 376 -15.26 10.24 -7.58
CA THR A 376 -15.61 9.60 -8.85
C THR A 376 -15.80 10.58 -10.00
N TYR A 377 -15.92 11.89 -9.70
CA TYR A 377 -16.15 12.92 -10.71
C TYR A 377 -14.86 13.29 -11.44
N TYR A 378 -14.92 13.34 -12.77
CA TYR A 378 -13.77 13.63 -13.62
C TYR A 378 -13.15 15.01 -13.32
N GLU A 379 -13.96 16.02 -13.03
CA GLU A 379 -13.49 17.39 -12.77
C GLU A 379 -12.57 17.48 -11.54
N HIS A 380 -12.78 16.60 -10.54
CA HIS A 380 -11.90 16.50 -9.38
C HIS A 380 -10.48 16.12 -9.82
N TRP A 381 -10.36 15.05 -10.58
CA TRP A 381 -9.09 14.49 -11.05
C TRP A 381 -8.40 15.35 -12.09
N HIS A 382 -9.15 16.00 -12.98
CA HIS A 382 -8.58 16.93 -13.94
C HIS A 382 -7.84 18.07 -13.23
N ARG A 383 -8.32 18.57 -12.08
CA ARG A 383 -7.61 19.63 -11.34
C ARG A 383 -6.25 19.19 -10.82
N TRP A 384 -6.06 17.90 -10.56
CA TRP A 384 -4.81 17.35 -10.03
C TRP A 384 -3.71 17.26 -11.09
N THR A 385 -4.10 17.20 -12.36
CA THR A 385 -3.16 17.14 -13.49
C THR A 385 -2.95 18.51 -14.17
N LYS A 386 -3.73 19.54 -13.82
CA LYS A 386 -3.53 20.92 -14.32
C LYS A 386 -2.21 21.49 -13.77
N GLY A 387 -1.18 21.50 -14.61
CA GLY A 387 0.15 22.04 -14.29
C GLY A 387 1.29 21.03 -14.49
N VAL A 388 0.96 19.76 -14.69
CA VAL A 388 1.89 18.72 -15.14
C VAL A 388 1.81 18.69 -16.68
N ARG A 389 2.69 19.42 -17.35
CA ARG A 389 2.87 19.37 -18.81
C ARG A 389 4.28 18.91 -19.13
#